data_AF-A0A1F2WYT7-F1
#
_entry.id   AF-A0A1F2WYT7-F1
#
_cell.length_a   1.000
_cell.length_b   1.000
_cell.length_c   1.000
_cell.angle_alpha   90.00
_cell.angle_beta   90.00
_cell.angle_gamma   90.00
#
_symmetry.space_group_name_H-M   'P 1'
#
loop_
_entity.id
_entity.type
_entity.pdbx_description
1 polymer ?
#
loop_
_entity_poly.entity_id
_entity_poly.type
_entity_poly.pdbx_seq_one_letter_code
_entity_poly.pdbx_strand_id
1 'polypeptide(L)'
;MKNKRMPTIHELLLDGRIIDRAMRRAVRGALLRHKRAGVPIVIRRSGEIVRVKPARIKVSPNGSRRFQAERSSRSTKIPRTSR
;
A
#
# COMPACT_ATOMS: atom_id res chain seq x y z
N MET A 1 9.46 29.56 -14.58
CA MET A 1 8.78 28.27 -14.27
C MET A 1 9.86 27.25 -13.95
N LYS A 2 9.84 26.59 -12.78
CA LYS A 2 10.90 25.63 -12.42
C LYS A 2 10.68 24.32 -13.18
N ASN A 3 11.56 24.01 -14.14
CA ASN A 3 11.56 22.74 -14.86
C ASN A 3 11.88 21.62 -13.86
N LYS A 4 10.84 20.94 -13.35
CA LYS A 4 11.04 19.75 -12.50
C LYS A 4 11.61 18.64 -13.37
N ARG A 5 12.90 18.35 -13.19
CA ARG A 5 13.53 17.17 -13.75
C ARG A 5 12.75 15.93 -13.31
N MET A 6 12.37 15.08 -14.26
CA MET A 6 11.77 13.80 -13.92
C MET A 6 12.83 12.91 -13.24
N PRO A 7 12.50 12.28 -12.11
CA PRO A 7 13.41 11.35 -11.47
C PRO A 7 13.72 10.17 -12.38
N THR A 8 14.94 9.68 -12.33
CA THR A 8 15.40 8.50 -13.07
C THR A 8 14.75 7.23 -12.52
N ILE A 9 14.79 6.15 -13.30
CA ILE A 9 14.29 4.84 -12.87
C ILE A 9 14.99 4.39 -11.57
N HIS A 10 16.30 4.62 -11.44
CA HIS A 10 17.05 4.27 -10.24
C HIS A 10 16.54 5.04 -9.00
N GLU A 11 16.30 6.34 -9.12
CA GLU A 11 15.75 7.16 -8.04
C GLU A 11 14.33 6.73 -7.65
N LEU A 12 13.51 6.32 -8.62
CA LEU A 12 12.16 5.80 -8.38
C LEU A 12 12.17 4.42 -7.69
N LEU A 13 13.14 3.57 -8.02
CA LEU A 13 13.34 2.27 -7.37
C LEU A 13 13.85 2.42 -5.93
N LEU A 14 14.71 3.42 -5.68
CA LEU A 14 15.16 3.78 -4.33
C LEU A 14 14.03 4.38 -3.47
N ASP A 15 13.14 5.18 -4.06
CA ASP A 15 11.93 5.66 -3.39
C ASP A 15 10.80 4.63 -3.45
N GLY A 16 10.90 3.62 -2.56
CA GLY A 16 9.88 2.57 -2.41
C GLY A 16 8.44 3.10 -2.19
N ARG A 17 8.25 4.37 -1.82
CA ARG A 17 6.91 4.95 -1.61
C ARG A 17 6.15 5.12 -2.92
N ILE A 18 6.83 5.45 -4.02
CA ILE A 18 6.18 5.72 -5.31
C ILE A 18 5.63 4.41 -5.89
N ILE A 19 6.47 3.38 -5.88
CA ILE A 19 6.12 2.03 -6.35
C ILE A 19 5.01 1.44 -5.48
N ASP A 20 5.14 1.53 -4.16
CA ASP A 20 4.09 1.08 -3.24
C ASP A 20 2.74 1.76 -3.52
N ARG A 21 2.76 3.07 -3.77
CA ARG A 21 1.53 3.82 -4.06
C ARG A 21 0.93 3.40 -5.38
N ALA A 22 1.75 3.19 -6.41
CA ALA A 22 1.31 2.71 -7.72
C ALA A 22 0.71 1.30 -7.60
N MET A 23 1.40 0.40 -6.89
CA MET A 23 0.95 -0.97 -6.64
C MET A 23 -0.39 -1.00 -5.90
N ARG A 24 -0.55 -0.21 -4.83
CA ARG A 24 -1.83 -0.12 -4.10
C ARG A 24 -2.99 0.36 -4.98
N ARG A 25 -2.73 1.29 -5.90
CA ARG A 25 -3.74 1.77 -6.87
C ARG A 25 -4.11 0.66 -7.86
N ALA A 26 -3.11 -0.05 -8.40
CA ALA A 26 -3.32 -1.14 -9.33
C ALA A 26 -4.12 -2.30 -8.69
N VAL A 27 -3.72 -2.75 -7.50
CA VAL A 27 -4.42 -3.80 -6.74
C VAL A 27 -5.87 -3.42 -6.49
N ARG A 28 -6.12 -2.17 -6.08
CA ARG A 28 -7.48 -1.67 -5.90
C ARG A 28 -8.33 -1.76 -7.17
N GLY A 29 -7.76 -1.32 -8.29
CA GLY A 29 -8.42 -1.42 -9.59
C GLY A 29 -8.79 -2.86 -9.95
N ALA A 30 -7.87 -3.79 -9.72
CA ALA A 30 -8.12 -5.22 -9.92
C ALA A 30 -9.25 -5.74 -9.02
N LEU A 31 -9.20 -5.48 -7.71
CA LEU A 31 -10.25 -5.88 -6.76
C LEU A 31 -11.63 -5.34 -7.14
N LEU A 32 -11.69 -4.10 -7.61
CA LEU A 32 -12.94 -3.50 -8.07
C LEU A 32 -13.48 -4.19 -9.33
N ARG A 33 -12.62 -4.52 -10.29
CA ARG A 33 -13.00 -5.29 -11.50
C ARG A 33 -13.54 -6.66 -11.13
N HIS A 34 -12.86 -7.41 -10.26
CA HIS A 34 -13.34 -8.71 -9.79
C HIS A 34 -14.69 -8.61 -9.08
N LYS A 35 -14.85 -7.61 -8.22
CA LYS A 35 -16.12 -7.35 -7.53
C LYS A 35 -17.28 -7.10 -8.51
N ARG A 36 -17.05 -6.25 -9.53
CA ARG A 36 -18.05 -5.91 -10.55
C ARG A 36 -18.36 -7.06 -11.49
N ALA A 37 -17.36 -7.86 -11.85
CA ALA A 37 -17.51 -9.00 -12.73
C ALA A 37 -18.11 -10.25 -12.05
N GLY A 38 -18.37 -10.20 -10.73
CA GLY A 38 -18.85 -11.38 -10.00
C GLY A 38 -17.80 -12.49 -9.88
N VAL A 39 -16.52 -12.19 -10.11
CA VAL A 39 -15.43 -13.18 -10.08
C VAL A 39 -14.76 -13.18 -8.70
N PRO A 40 -14.70 -14.33 -8.00
CA PRO A 40 -14.02 -14.42 -6.71
C PRO A 40 -12.51 -14.30 -6.86
N ILE A 41 -11.84 -13.91 -5.78
CA ILE A 41 -10.38 -13.87 -5.68
C ILE A 41 -9.90 -14.88 -4.65
N VAL A 42 -8.62 -15.24 -4.71
CA VAL A 42 -7.97 -16.11 -3.73
C VAL A 42 -6.93 -15.30 -2.98
N ILE A 43 -6.92 -15.43 -1.65
CA ILE A 43 -5.93 -14.79 -0.77
C ILE A 43 -5.31 -15.85 0.12
N ARG A 44 -4.07 -15.63 0.55
CA ARG A 44 -3.47 -16.41 1.64
C ARG A 44 -3.75 -15.69 2.97
N ARG A 45 -4.45 -16.34 3.90
CA ARG A 45 -4.76 -15.79 5.23
C ARG A 45 -4.41 -16.82 6.29
N SER A 46 -3.56 -16.45 7.25
CA SER A 46 -3.11 -17.35 8.32
C SER A 46 -2.49 -18.66 7.81
N GLY A 47 -1.77 -18.60 6.69
CA GLY A 47 -1.18 -19.79 6.05
C GLY A 47 -2.12 -20.55 5.10
N GLU A 48 -3.42 -20.29 5.16
CA GLU A 48 -4.42 -21.00 4.37
C GLU A 48 -4.81 -20.24 3.09
N ILE A 49 -5.22 -20.99 2.07
CA ILE A 49 -5.75 -20.45 0.82
C ILE A 49 -7.26 -20.23 0.98
N VAL A 50 -7.69 -18.98 0.99
CA VAL A 50 -9.08 -18.58 1.19
C VAL A 50 -9.64 -17.96 -0.09
N ARG A 51 -10.76 -18.50 -0.57
CA ARG A 51 -11.51 -17.94 -1.70
C ARG A 51 -12.51 -16.91 -1.21
N VAL A 52 -12.36 -15.66 -1.65
CA VAL A 52 -13.19 -14.52 -1.26
C VAL A 52 -14.23 -14.26 -2.34
N LYS A 53 -15.51 -14.38 -1.96
CA LYS A 53 -16.63 -14.04 -2.84
C LYS A 53 -16.63 -12.55 -3.21
N PRO A 54 -17.08 -12.18 -4.43
CA PRO A 54 -17.10 -10.79 -4.91
C PRO A 54 -17.76 -9.80 -3.93
N ALA A 55 -18.92 -10.18 -3.36
CA ALA A 55 -19.67 -9.37 -2.40
C ALA A 55 -18.87 -9.02 -1.13
N ARG A 56 -17.92 -9.90 -0.73
CA ARG A 56 -17.09 -9.71 0.47
C ARG A 56 -15.79 -8.95 0.20
N ILE A 57 -15.49 -8.61 -1.06
CA ILE A 57 -14.29 -7.84 -1.42
C ILE A 57 -14.46 -6.41 -0.89
N LYS A 58 -13.61 -6.05 0.08
CA LYS A 58 -13.52 -4.71 0.67
C LYS A 58 -12.60 -3.83 -0.17
N VAL A 59 -13.18 -2.91 -0.93
CA VAL A 59 -12.44 -1.88 -1.68
C VAL A 59 -12.59 -0.57 -0.92
N SER A 60 -11.64 -0.22 -0.05
CA SER A 60 -11.66 1.09 0.61
C SER A 60 -11.44 2.18 -0.46
N PRO A 61 -12.17 3.32 -0.44
CA PRO A 61 -11.93 4.44 -1.33
C PRO A 61 -10.68 5.27 -0.95
N ASN A 62 -10.10 5.10 0.24
CA ASN A 62 -8.95 5.89 0.72
C ASN A 62 -7.87 5.00 1.36
N GLY A 63 -6.88 4.60 0.58
CA GLY A 63 -5.92 3.53 0.91
C GLY A 63 -4.70 3.92 1.74
N SER A 64 -4.77 4.94 2.59
CA SER A 64 -3.54 5.48 3.19
C SER A 64 -3.61 6.15 4.57
N ARG A 65 -4.77 6.32 5.22
CA ARG A 65 -4.78 7.09 6.48
C ARG A 65 -4.32 6.35 7.75
N ARG A 66 -4.36 5.01 7.79
CA ARG A 66 -4.04 4.27 9.04
C ARG A 66 -2.57 3.91 9.24
N PHE A 67 -1.79 3.67 8.18
CA PHE A 67 -0.43 3.12 8.33
C PHE A 67 0.69 4.15 8.53
N GLN A 68 0.42 5.46 8.36
CA GLN A 68 1.44 6.50 8.56
C GLN A 68 1.52 6.97 10.02
N ALA A 69 0.41 6.92 10.77
CA ALA A 69 0.36 7.40 12.15
C ALA A 69 1.16 6.51 13.12
N GLU A 70 1.20 5.18 12.91
CA GLU A 70 1.85 4.24 13.85
C GLU A 70 3.37 4.14 13.71
N ARG A 71 3.95 4.53 12.55
CA ARG A 71 5.42 4.52 12.38
C ARG A 71 6.09 5.79 12.88
N SER A 72 5.36 6.90 12.98
CA SER A 72 5.90 8.18 13.48
C SER A 72 6.15 8.17 14.99
N SER A 73 5.44 7.33 15.75
CA SER A 73 5.50 7.30 17.21
C SER A 73 6.57 6.38 17.80
N ARG A 74 7.23 5.54 16.99
CA ARG A 74 8.34 4.67 17.43
C ARG A 74 9.74 5.28 17.31
N SER A 75 9.88 6.47 16.72
CA SER A 75 11.19 7.06 16.39
C SER A 75 11.75 8.03 17.46
N THR A 76 11.09 8.24 18.60
CA THR A 76 11.46 9.29 19.57
C THR A 76 11.90 8.80 20.95
N LYS A 77 12.31 7.53 21.11
CA LYS A 77 12.91 7.05 22.37
C LYS A 77 14.25 6.35 22.13
N ILE A 78 15.29 7.13 21.86
CA ILE A 78 16.65 6.75 22.22
C ILE A 78 17.07 7.73 23.33
N PRO A 79 17.20 7.30 24.59
CA PRO A 79 17.74 8.16 25.63
C PRO A 79 19.21 8.41 25.31
N ARG A 80 19.59 9.68 25.15
CA ARG A 80 20.98 10.10 25.14
C ARG A 80 21.52 9.92 26.55
N THR A 81 22.30 8.87 26.77
CA THR A 81 23.17 8.76 27.94
C THR A 81 24.20 9.88 27.87
N SER A 82 24.14 10.80 28.83
CA SER A 82 25.12 11.86 29.02
C SER A 82 26.00 11.52 30.23
N ARG A 83 27.29 11.35 29.92
CA ARG A 83 28.49 11.52 30.76
C ARG A 83 28.65 10.68 32.02
#